data_AF-V4MPY9-F1
#
_entry.id   AF-V4MPY9-F1
#
_cell.length_a   1.000
_cell.length_b   1.000
_cell.length_c   1.000
_cell.angle_alpha   90.00
_cell.angle_beta   90.00
_cell.angle_gamma   90.00
#
_symmetry.space_group_name_H-M   'P 1'
#
loop_
_entity.id
_entity.type
_entity.pdbx_description
1 polymer ?
#
loop_
_entity_poly.entity_id
_entity_poly.type
_entity_poly.pdbx_seq_one_letter_code
_entity_poly.pdbx_strand_id
1 'polypeptide(L)'
;MKEKKTVIITMMNQAWAEPNSTFDVFLEGFYAGEGTERLLLHVVVVCLDEKAYSRCNEVHPRRCFLLRTTGVDFSGEKRFMVPDYLKMMWLRVEFLGSLLKLRYNFLFTDMDTMWLRDPFPGLFSAVDFQVAGDYYYYNGNSSDTRNRANGGFNFVVSNHRTIEFYNYWYASRLRFPGKNEQVVLERIKHDHFIKKLGLKMRFLDPVYFGNFCQPNWDISKVYLMHGNCCGGKRNKVKDLRQVLEDWRNYMSVAASGKANGRKLGFRKPMNCWKRARRH
;
A
#
# COMPACT_ATOMS: atom_id res chain seq x y z
N MET A 1 -14.81 -10.63 -6.08
CA MET A 1 -14.90 -9.56 -5.06
C MET A 1 -16.32 -9.49 -4.53
N LYS A 2 -16.50 -9.51 -3.20
CA LYS A 2 -17.82 -9.47 -2.56
C LYS A 2 -18.48 -8.08 -2.64
N GLU A 3 -17.73 -7.03 -2.97
CA GLU A 3 -18.26 -5.67 -3.14
C GLU A 3 -18.26 -5.26 -4.61
N LYS A 4 -19.43 -4.89 -5.13
CA LYS A 4 -19.59 -4.32 -6.48
C LYS A 4 -18.90 -2.95 -6.52
N LYS A 5 -18.18 -2.63 -7.60
CA LYS A 5 -17.46 -1.36 -7.81
C LYS A 5 -16.23 -1.11 -6.92
N THR A 6 -15.46 -2.15 -6.63
CA THR A 6 -14.14 -2.00 -6.00
C THR A 6 -13.03 -1.89 -7.05
N VAL A 7 -12.15 -0.90 -6.89
CA VAL A 7 -10.93 -0.72 -7.68
C VAL A 7 -9.69 -0.83 -6.79
N ILE A 8 -8.62 -1.44 -7.28
CA ILE A 8 -7.32 -1.48 -6.61
C ILE A 8 -6.47 -0.37 -7.20
N ILE A 9 -6.01 0.57 -6.40
CA ILE A 9 -5.27 1.75 -6.84
C ILE A 9 -3.84 1.67 -6.33
N THR A 10 -2.89 1.88 -7.24
CA THR A 10 -1.50 2.21 -6.90
C THR A 10 -1.10 3.47 -7.65
N MET A 11 -0.12 4.21 -7.12
CA MET A 11 0.39 5.43 -7.77
C MET A 11 1.86 5.28 -8.12
N MET A 12 2.25 5.81 -9.28
CA MET A 12 3.59 5.66 -9.84
C MET A 12 4.07 6.97 -10.48
N ASN A 13 5.36 7.25 -10.34
CA ASN A 13 6.08 8.22 -11.17
C ASN A 13 7.28 7.55 -11.87
N GLN A 14 7.98 8.26 -12.74
CA GLN A 14 9.04 7.71 -13.60
C GLN A 14 10.15 6.99 -12.80
N ALA A 15 10.36 7.36 -11.54
CA ALA A 15 11.42 6.76 -10.73
C ALA A 15 11.21 5.27 -10.44
N TRP A 16 9.95 4.81 -10.53
CA TRP A 16 9.52 3.45 -10.26
C TRP A 16 9.02 2.74 -11.52
N ALA A 17 9.21 3.35 -12.70
CA ALA A 17 8.74 2.84 -13.99
C ALA A 17 9.87 2.31 -14.89
N GLU A 18 11.13 2.39 -14.49
CA GLU A 18 12.23 1.80 -15.26
C GLU A 18 12.04 0.28 -15.41
N PRO A 19 12.46 -0.35 -16.51
CA PRO A 19 12.45 -1.81 -16.61
C PRO A 19 13.23 -2.47 -15.46
N ASN A 20 12.71 -3.61 -14.99
CA ASN A 20 13.19 -4.34 -13.82
C ASN A 20 13.14 -3.54 -12.50
N SER A 21 12.26 -2.55 -12.40
CA SER A 21 12.07 -1.76 -11.19
C SER A 21 10.93 -2.31 -10.31
N THR A 22 10.54 -1.54 -9.31
CA THR A 22 9.51 -1.93 -8.33
C THR A 22 8.17 -2.24 -9.00
N PHE A 23 7.81 -1.57 -10.10
CA PHE A 23 6.56 -1.84 -10.80
C PHE A 23 6.51 -3.24 -11.43
N ASP A 24 7.60 -3.71 -12.03
CA ASP A 24 7.63 -5.06 -12.59
C ASP A 24 7.51 -6.11 -11.47
N VAL A 25 8.22 -5.90 -10.36
CA VAL A 25 8.15 -6.81 -9.19
C VAL A 25 6.76 -6.79 -8.54
N PHE A 26 6.09 -5.64 -8.51
CA PHE A 26 4.70 -5.51 -8.05
C PHE A 26 3.77 -6.39 -8.86
N LEU A 27 3.82 -6.31 -10.19
CA LEU A 27 3.02 -7.16 -11.09
C LEU A 27 3.38 -8.63 -10.95
N GLU A 28 4.68 -8.98 -10.91
CA GLU A 28 5.15 -10.34 -10.66
C GLU A 28 4.59 -10.92 -9.34
N GLY A 29 4.43 -10.08 -8.31
CA GLY A 29 3.80 -10.45 -7.05
C GLY A 29 2.37 -10.95 -7.24
N PHE A 30 1.55 -10.23 -8.01
CA PHE A 30 0.18 -10.69 -8.31
C PHE A 30 0.14 -12.01 -9.11
N TYR A 31 1.07 -12.22 -10.03
CA TYR A 31 1.11 -13.49 -10.78
C TYR A 31 1.55 -14.67 -9.92
N ALA A 32 2.48 -14.44 -8.98
CA ALA A 32 3.00 -15.49 -8.11
C ALA A 32 2.13 -15.76 -6.87
N GLY A 33 1.28 -14.82 -6.47
CA GLY A 33 0.48 -14.93 -5.26
C GLY A 33 -0.70 -15.90 -5.40
N GLU A 34 -1.09 -16.48 -4.29
CA GLU A 34 -2.21 -17.42 -4.22
C GLU A 34 -3.55 -16.66 -4.37
N GLY A 35 -4.19 -16.85 -5.52
CA GLY A 35 -5.50 -16.25 -5.82
C GLY A 35 -5.47 -14.74 -6.08
N THR A 36 -4.28 -14.14 -6.27
CA THR A 36 -4.12 -12.70 -6.50
C THR A 36 -4.13 -12.32 -7.99
N GLU A 37 -3.71 -13.19 -8.91
CA GLU A 37 -3.63 -12.88 -10.35
C GLU A 37 -4.94 -12.29 -10.91
N ARG A 38 -6.09 -12.89 -10.55
CA ARG A 38 -7.42 -12.40 -10.95
C ARG A 38 -7.70 -10.94 -10.56
N LEU A 39 -7.02 -10.44 -9.53
CA LEU A 39 -7.18 -9.07 -9.04
C LEU A 39 -6.49 -8.05 -9.94
N LEU A 40 -5.53 -8.44 -10.79
CA LEU A 40 -4.87 -7.56 -11.75
C LEU A 40 -5.87 -6.87 -12.68
N LEU A 41 -6.99 -7.52 -12.98
CA LEU A 41 -8.08 -6.95 -13.78
C LEU A 41 -8.68 -5.69 -13.15
N HIS A 42 -8.54 -5.54 -11.83
CA HIS A 42 -9.07 -4.44 -11.01
C HIS A 42 -7.99 -3.45 -10.56
N VAL A 43 -6.72 -3.71 -10.87
CA VAL A 43 -5.59 -2.81 -10.56
C VAL A 43 -5.57 -1.69 -11.58
N VAL A 44 -5.75 -0.46 -11.12
CA VAL A 44 -5.54 0.78 -11.87
C VAL A 44 -4.29 1.47 -11.35
N VAL A 45 -3.34 1.73 -12.25
CA VAL A 45 -2.09 2.41 -11.94
C VAL A 45 -2.24 3.89 -12.30
N VAL A 46 -2.23 4.74 -11.29
CA VAL A 46 -2.29 6.19 -11.46
C VAL A 46 -0.88 6.72 -11.67
N CYS A 47 -0.61 7.21 -12.87
CA CYS A 47 0.69 7.70 -13.29
C CYS A 47 0.78 9.21 -13.12
N LEU A 48 1.85 9.67 -12.49
CA LEU A 48 2.08 11.08 -12.17
C LEU A 48 2.86 11.85 -13.23
N ASP A 49 3.36 11.15 -14.26
CA ASP A 49 4.06 11.72 -15.40
C ASP A 49 3.91 10.83 -16.65
N GLU A 50 4.20 11.41 -17.81
CA GLU A 50 4.02 10.77 -19.12
C GLU A 50 4.93 9.54 -19.31
N LYS A 51 6.14 9.51 -18.72
CA LYS A 51 7.03 8.34 -18.84
C LYS A 51 6.49 7.16 -18.04
N ALA A 52 6.02 7.41 -16.82
CA ALA A 52 5.32 6.40 -16.02
C ALA A 52 4.07 5.88 -16.75
N TYR A 53 3.30 6.77 -17.37
CA TYR A 53 2.10 6.41 -18.11
C TYR A 53 2.39 5.59 -19.37
N SER A 54 3.39 5.97 -20.16
CA SER A 54 3.82 5.21 -21.34
C SER A 54 4.25 3.79 -20.94
N ARG A 55 5.16 3.68 -19.97
CA ARG A 55 5.59 2.38 -19.45
C ARG A 55 4.42 1.56 -18.95
N CYS A 56 3.53 2.17 -18.16
CA CYS A 56 2.38 1.48 -17.62
C CYS A 56 1.53 0.86 -18.73
N ASN A 57 1.24 1.60 -19.79
CA ASN A 57 0.43 1.08 -20.89
C ASN A 57 1.12 -0.03 -21.69
N GLU A 58 2.45 -0.04 -21.74
CA GLU A 58 3.22 -1.13 -22.37
C GLU A 58 3.06 -2.46 -21.61
N VAL A 59 3.08 -2.44 -20.27
CA VAL A 59 3.06 -3.68 -19.45
C VAL A 59 1.71 -4.03 -18.84
N HIS A 60 0.84 -3.04 -18.64
CA HIS A 60 -0.47 -3.19 -18.00
C HIS A 60 -1.55 -2.41 -18.79
N PRO A 61 -1.80 -2.79 -20.06
CA PRO A 61 -2.61 -2.01 -20.96
C PRO A 61 -4.05 -1.81 -20.46
N ARG A 62 -4.61 -0.64 -20.80
CA ARG A 62 -6.01 -0.22 -20.52
C ARG A 62 -6.34 -0.01 -19.04
N ARG A 63 -5.34 -0.02 -18.15
CA ARG A 63 -5.51 0.13 -16.70
C ARG A 63 -4.56 1.16 -16.10
N CYS A 64 -4.10 2.08 -16.93
CA CYS A 64 -3.25 3.18 -16.55
C CYS A 64 -4.04 4.47 -16.64
N PHE A 65 -3.87 5.37 -15.68
CA PHE A 65 -4.52 6.67 -15.66
C PHE A 65 -3.48 7.76 -15.44
N LEU A 66 -3.30 8.65 -16.41
CA LEU A 66 -2.40 9.80 -16.25
C LEU A 66 -3.11 10.89 -15.43
N LEU A 67 -2.60 11.13 -14.21
CA LEU A 67 -3.06 12.22 -13.36
C LEU A 67 -2.27 13.48 -13.68
N ARG A 68 -2.83 14.35 -14.53
CA ARG A 68 -2.21 15.64 -14.87
C ARG A 68 -2.38 16.63 -13.72
N THR A 69 -1.26 17.19 -13.26
CA THR A 69 -1.24 18.25 -12.24
C THR A 69 -0.69 19.53 -12.85
N THR A 70 -1.44 20.63 -12.76
CA THR A 70 -0.97 21.94 -13.23
C THR A 70 0.12 22.48 -12.29
N GLY A 71 1.27 22.85 -12.86
CA GLY A 71 2.32 23.61 -12.14
C GLY A 71 3.23 22.84 -11.18
N VAL A 72 3.20 21.49 -11.16
CA VAL A 72 4.15 20.68 -10.36
C VAL A 72 4.66 19.51 -11.18
N ASP A 73 5.99 19.38 -11.28
CA ASP A 73 6.65 18.22 -11.86
C ASP A 73 6.92 17.14 -10.80
N PHE A 74 6.10 16.10 -10.82
CA PHE A 74 6.25 14.92 -9.95
C PHE A 74 7.22 13.87 -10.51
N SER A 75 7.88 14.16 -11.63
CA SER A 75 8.89 13.27 -12.21
C SER A 75 10.09 13.10 -11.27
N GLY A 76 10.64 11.88 -11.21
CA GLY A 76 11.87 11.54 -10.47
C GLY A 76 11.65 11.02 -9.04
N GLU A 77 12.72 10.52 -8.39
CA GLU A 77 12.62 9.99 -7.02
C GLU A 77 12.49 11.16 -6.05
N LYS A 78 11.37 11.25 -5.33
CA LYS A 78 11.17 12.29 -4.32
C LYS A 78 11.62 11.75 -2.96
N ARG A 79 12.61 12.41 -2.35
CA ARG A 79 13.07 12.07 -1.00
C ARG A 79 11.92 12.23 0.00
N PHE A 80 11.82 11.31 0.94
CA PHE A 80 10.79 11.33 1.97
C PHE A 80 10.76 12.70 2.69
N MET A 81 9.55 13.25 2.91
CA MET A 81 9.27 14.51 3.64
C MET A 81 9.71 15.83 2.98
N VAL A 82 10.20 15.84 1.74
CA VAL A 82 10.48 17.11 1.01
C VAL A 82 9.20 17.74 0.46
N PRO A 83 9.16 19.05 0.14
CA PRO A 83 7.93 19.74 -0.29
C PRO A 83 7.17 19.05 -1.44
N ASP A 84 7.88 18.59 -2.48
CA ASP A 84 7.28 17.89 -3.61
C ASP A 84 6.68 16.52 -3.21
N TYR A 85 7.33 15.82 -2.28
CA TYR A 85 6.80 14.58 -1.71
C TYR A 85 5.48 14.85 -0.97
N LEU A 86 5.43 15.91 -0.15
CA LEU A 86 4.23 16.28 0.58
C LEU A 86 3.08 16.65 -0.37
N LYS A 87 3.34 17.43 -1.42
CA LYS A 87 2.34 17.75 -2.46
C LYS A 87 1.79 16.49 -3.12
N MET A 88 2.66 15.55 -3.47
CA MET A 88 2.29 14.27 -4.09
C MET A 88 1.41 13.40 -3.17
N MET A 89 1.74 13.34 -1.87
CA MET A 89 0.95 12.58 -0.91
C MET A 89 -0.42 13.22 -0.64
N TRP A 90 -0.52 14.54 -0.62
CA TRP A 90 -1.82 15.21 -0.51
C TRP A 90 -2.66 15.06 -1.77
N LEU A 91 -2.04 15.09 -2.95
CA LEU A 91 -2.70 14.76 -4.23
C LEU A 91 -3.28 13.34 -4.23
N ARG A 92 -2.55 12.36 -3.66
CA ARG A 92 -3.05 10.99 -3.46
C ARG A 92 -4.35 10.99 -2.65
N VAL A 93 -4.39 11.68 -1.50
CA VAL A 93 -5.60 11.76 -0.66
C VAL A 93 -6.76 12.38 -1.43
N GLU A 94 -6.54 13.48 -2.14
CA GLU A 94 -7.57 14.16 -2.94
C GLU A 94 -8.12 13.28 -4.06
N PHE A 95 -7.23 12.60 -4.80
CA PHE A 95 -7.62 11.68 -5.87
C PHE A 95 -8.46 10.52 -5.32
N LEU A 96 -8.02 9.87 -4.24
CA LEU A 96 -8.76 8.78 -3.61
C LEU A 96 -10.13 9.24 -3.08
N GLY A 97 -10.21 10.45 -2.51
CA GLY A 97 -11.47 11.06 -2.10
C GLY A 97 -12.44 11.26 -3.27
N SER A 98 -11.93 11.53 -4.48
CA SER A 98 -12.73 11.68 -5.70
C SER A 98 -13.33 10.35 -6.17
N LEU A 99 -12.64 9.22 -6.00
CA LEU A 99 -13.19 7.89 -6.28
C LEU A 99 -14.41 7.59 -5.39
N LEU A 100 -14.36 8.00 -4.12
CA LEU A 100 -15.50 7.83 -3.21
C LEU A 100 -16.71 8.64 -3.66
N LYS A 101 -16.51 9.87 -4.15
CA LYS A 101 -17.57 10.71 -4.72
C LYS A 101 -18.19 10.08 -5.97
N LEU A 102 -17.38 9.36 -6.75
CA LEU A 102 -17.83 8.56 -7.90
C LEU A 102 -18.46 7.21 -7.52
N ARG A 103 -18.67 6.95 -6.23
CA ARG A 103 -19.29 5.71 -5.70
C ARG A 103 -18.47 4.44 -5.95
N TYR A 104 -17.14 4.58 -6.05
CA TYR A 104 -16.23 3.43 -6.06
C TYR A 104 -15.68 3.18 -4.66
N ASN A 105 -15.73 1.92 -4.24
CA ASN A 105 -14.90 1.45 -3.14
C ASN A 105 -13.48 1.32 -3.68
N PHE A 106 -12.47 1.51 -2.85
CA PHE A 106 -11.10 1.32 -3.31
C PHE A 106 -10.24 0.61 -2.28
N LEU A 107 -9.26 -0.12 -2.80
CA LEU A 107 -8.12 -0.61 -2.07
C LEU A 107 -6.90 0.15 -2.57
N PHE A 108 -6.28 0.95 -1.73
CA PHE A 108 -5.02 1.61 -2.04
C PHE A 108 -3.85 0.74 -1.59
N THR A 109 -2.83 0.58 -2.42
CA THR A 109 -1.57 -0.09 -2.09
C THR A 109 -0.40 0.72 -2.62
N ASP A 110 0.68 0.82 -1.83
CA ASP A 110 1.95 1.31 -2.36
C ASP A 110 2.55 0.26 -3.32
N MET A 111 3.30 0.75 -4.31
CA MET A 111 3.88 -0.08 -5.38
C MET A 111 4.91 -1.09 -4.85
N ASP A 112 5.52 -0.83 -3.70
CA ASP A 112 6.49 -1.71 -3.05
C ASP A 112 5.84 -2.73 -2.09
N THR A 113 4.57 -3.07 -2.31
CA THR A 113 3.87 -4.10 -1.56
C THR A 113 3.78 -5.39 -2.39
N MET A 114 4.27 -6.50 -1.84
CA MET A 114 4.14 -7.83 -2.45
C MET A 114 2.78 -8.44 -2.11
N TRP A 115 2.07 -8.88 -3.14
CA TRP A 115 0.75 -9.50 -3.05
C TRP A 115 0.86 -11.02 -3.02
N LEU A 116 0.95 -11.60 -1.84
CA LEU A 116 1.26 -13.02 -1.64
C LEU A 116 0.00 -13.88 -1.63
N ARG A 117 -1.12 -13.36 -1.12
CA ARG A 117 -2.42 -14.03 -1.12
C ARG A 117 -3.54 -13.00 -1.32
N ASP A 118 -4.71 -13.45 -1.77
CA ASP A 118 -5.91 -12.60 -1.83
C ASP A 118 -6.21 -12.02 -0.43
N PRO A 119 -6.14 -10.68 -0.22
CA PRO A 119 -6.32 -10.09 1.09
C PRO A 119 -7.80 -9.93 1.48
N PHE A 120 -8.74 -10.02 0.54
CA PHE A 120 -10.15 -9.74 0.80
C PHE A 120 -10.79 -10.62 1.89
N PRO A 121 -10.45 -11.91 2.04
CA PRO A 121 -10.90 -12.72 3.17
C PRO A 121 -10.43 -12.21 4.54
N GLY A 122 -9.30 -11.50 4.58
CA GLY A 122 -8.75 -10.89 5.80
C GLY A 122 -9.31 -9.50 6.13
N LEU A 123 -10.17 -8.94 5.27
CA LEU A 123 -10.80 -7.64 5.49
C LEU A 123 -12.10 -7.78 6.30
N PHE A 124 -12.38 -6.79 7.14
CA PHE A 124 -13.60 -6.74 7.93
C PHE A 124 -14.79 -6.30 7.07
N SER A 125 -15.95 -6.94 7.25
CA SER A 125 -17.22 -6.50 6.67
C SER A 125 -17.83 -5.34 7.47
N ALA A 126 -18.66 -4.52 6.82
CA ALA A 126 -19.39 -3.40 7.44
C ALA A 126 -18.51 -2.37 8.19
N VAL A 127 -17.31 -2.12 7.65
CA VAL A 127 -16.34 -1.12 8.12
C VAL A 127 -16.11 -0.08 7.03
N ASP A 128 -15.97 1.20 7.43
CA ASP A 128 -15.86 2.31 6.50
C ASP A 128 -14.43 2.46 5.96
N PHE A 129 -13.44 2.42 6.86
CA PHE A 129 -12.03 2.65 6.55
C PHE A 129 -11.15 1.63 7.27
N GLN A 130 -10.33 0.90 6.52
CA GLN A 130 -9.39 -0.10 7.02
C GLN A 130 -7.99 0.24 6.57
N VAL A 131 -7.01 0.20 7.47
CA VAL A 131 -5.62 0.56 7.18
C VAL A 131 -4.67 -0.46 7.81
N ALA A 132 -3.56 -0.76 7.15
CA ALA A 132 -2.52 -1.59 7.76
C ALA A 132 -2.05 -1.00 9.10
N GLY A 133 -1.94 -1.83 10.14
CA GLY A 133 -1.35 -1.43 11.41
C GLY A 133 0.16 -1.31 11.34
N ASP A 134 0.73 -0.37 12.08
CA ASP A 134 2.16 -0.40 12.38
C ASP A 134 2.46 -1.49 13.40
N TYR A 135 3.40 -2.38 13.07
CA TYR A 135 3.77 -3.51 13.90
C TYR A 135 4.13 -3.14 15.35
N TYR A 136 4.92 -2.08 15.54
CA TYR A 136 5.43 -1.72 16.86
C TYR A 136 4.36 -1.07 17.76
N TYR A 137 3.25 -0.64 17.16
CA TYR A 137 2.17 0.08 17.85
C TYR A 137 0.82 -0.63 17.73
N TYR A 138 0.80 -1.88 17.28
CA TYR A 138 -0.41 -2.68 17.20
C TYR A 138 -0.67 -3.39 18.53
N ASN A 139 -1.85 -3.20 19.10
CA ASN A 139 -2.21 -3.74 20.42
C ASN A 139 -3.12 -4.97 20.38
N GLY A 140 -3.37 -5.55 19.20
CA GLY A 140 -4.23 -6.71 19.02
C GLY A 140 -5.73 -6.39 18.88
N ASN A 141 -6.17 -5.17 19.22
CA ASN A 141 -7.55 -4.75 19.04
C ASN A 141 -7.69 -3.88 17.77
N SER A 142 -8.20 -4.48 16.69
CA SER A 142 -8.36 -3.80 15.41
C SER A 142 -9.26 -2.55 15.43
N SER A 143 -10.13 -2.37 16.43
CA SER A 143 -10.97 -1.16 16.57
C SER A 143 -10.35 -0.03 17.38
N ASP A 144 -9.24 -0.30 18.07
CA ASP A 144 -8.62 0.72 18.91
C ASP A 144 -7.91 1.75 18.03
N THR A 145 -8.39 3.00 18.08
CA THR A 145 -7.81 4.11 17.31
C THR A 145 -6.43 4.52 17.80
N ARG A 146 -5.98 4.04 18.96
CA ARG A 146 -4.60 4.24 19.45
C ARG A 146 -3.56 3.47 18.64
N ASN A 147 -3.96 2.44 17.89
CA ASN A 147 -3.07 1.77 16.94
C ASN A 147 -2.60 2.78 15.88
N ARG A 148 -1.33 2.72 15.48
CA ARG A 148 -0.81 3.59 14.41
C ARG A 148 -1.08 2.98 13.04
N ALA A 149 -1.43 3.84 12.09
CA ALA A 149 -1.61 3.48 10.70
C ALA A 149 -0.28 3.39 9.95
N ASN A 150 -0.18 2.41 9.06
CA ASN A 150 0.80 2.30 7.99
C ASN A 150 0.09 2.58 6.66
N GLY A 151 0.44 3.68 6.01
CA GLY A 151 -0.28 4.19 4.84
C GLY A 151 -0.13 3.36 3.57
N GLY A 152 0.73 2.33 3.56
CA GLY A 152 1.01 1.54 2.36
C GLY A 152 -0.09 0.58 1.94
N PHE A 153 -1.12 0.39 2.77
CA PHE A 153 -2.30 -0.38 2.40
C PHE A 153 -3.55 0.13 3.12
N ASN A 154 -4.60 0.45 2.36
CA ASN A 154 -5.90 0.85 2.90
C ASN A 154 -7.04 0.25 2.08
N PHE A 155 -8.14 -0.16 2.71
CA PHE A 155 -9.39 -0.48 2.03
C PHE A 155 -10.52 0.41 2.55
N VAL A 156 -11.23 1.06 1.63
CA VAL A 156 -12.20 2.11 1.94
C VAL A 156 -13.48 1.88 1.15
N VAL A 157 -14.60 1.84 1.88
CA VAL A 157 -15.94 1.69 1.30
C VAL A 157 -16.51 3.07 1.01
N SER A 158 -17.06 3.28 -0.19
CA SER A 158 -17.72 4.53 -0.56
C SER A 158 -19.05 4.68 0.18
N ASN A 159 -19.12 5.69 1.04
CA ASN A 159 -20.35 6.16 1.65
C ASN A 159 -20.18 7.62 2.11
N HIS A 160 -21.23 8.21 2.67
CA HIS A 160 -21.19 9.60 3.13
C HIS A 160 -20.08 9.85 4.17
N ARG A 161 -19.85 8.92 5.10
CA ARG A 161 -18.80 9.07 6.13
C ARG A 161 -17.42 9.09 5.53
N THR A 162 -17.10 8.19 4.61
CA THR A 162 -15.77 8.16 3.99
C THR A 162 -15.52 9.36 3.08
N ILE A 163 -16.54 9.86 2.39
CA ILE A 163 -16.45 11.09 1.58
C ILE A 163 -16.13 12.30 2.48
N GLU A 164 -16.88 12.49 3.56
CA GLU A 164 -16.65 13.59 4.52
C GLU A 164 -15.29 13.46 5.21
N PHE A 165 -14.91 12.23 5.57
CA PHE A 165 -13.61 11.95 6.16
C PHE A 165 -12.45 12.32 5.24
N TYR A 166 -12.50 11.94 3.96
CA TYR A 166 -11.45 12.28 3.00
C TYR A 166 -11.38 13.78 2.71
N ASN A 167 -12.52 14.47 2.64
CA ASN A 167 -12.56 15.93 2.53
C ASN A 167 -11.89 16.59 3.76
N TYR A 168 -12.24 16.13 4.97
CA TYR A 168 -11.68 16.63 6.22
C TYR A 168 -10.18 16.35 6.35
N TRP A 169 -9.75 15.15 5.97
CA TRP A 169 -8.35 14.75 5.99
C TRP A 169 -7.52 15.61 5.04
N TYR A 170 -7.98 15.77 3.79
CA TYR A 170 -7.31 16.64 2.82
C TYR A 170 -7.24 18.10 3.29
N ALA A 171 -8.35 18.66 3.81
CA ALA A 171 -8.39 20.03 4.33
C ALA A 171 -7.46 20.24 5.55
N SER A 172 -7.27 19.19 6.36
CA SER A 172 -6.43 19.25 7.57
C SER A 172 -4.95 19.51 7.29
N ARG A 173 -4.48 19.36 6.04
CA ARG A 173 -3.12 19.76 5.64
C ARG A 173 -2.80 21.22 5.98
N LEU A 174 -3.81 22.10 5.95
CA LEU A 174 -3.66 23.52 6.26
C LEU A 174 -3.42 23.76 7.77
N ARG A 175 -3.97 22.90 8.63
CA ARG A 175 -3.73 22.93 10.09
C ARG A 175 -2.37 22.35 10.48
N PHE A 176 -1.75 21.57 9.60
CA PHE A 176 -0.52 20.84 9.86
C PHE A 176 0.51 21.01 8.73
N PRO A 177 0.99 22.23 8.48
CA PRO A 177 1.94 22.50 7.41
C PRO A 177 3.22 21.67 7.60
N GLY A 178 3.80 21.21 6.49
CA GLY A 178 5.02 20.41 6.47
C GLY A 178 4.86 18.95 6.96
N LYS A 179 3.64 18.49 7.24
CA LYS A 179 3.35 17.10 7.61
C LYS A 179 2.72 16.34 6.44
N ASN A 180 3.08 15.06 6.32
CA ASN A 180 2.48 14.16 5.34
C ASN A 180 1.09 13.69 5.81
N GLU A 181 0.38 13.05 4.90
CA GLU A 181 -0.97 12.54 5.10
C GLU A 181 -1.07 11.53 6.25
N GLN A 182 -0.09 10.63 6.40
CA GLN A 182 -0.09 9.62 7.46
C GLN A 182 0.07 10.25 8.84
N VAL A 183 1.00 11.20 8.99
CA VAL A 183 1.19 11.95 10.25
C VAL A 183 -0.07 12.76 10.58
N VAL A 184 -0.74 13.32 9.58
CA VAL A 184 -2.00 14.04 9.82
C VAL A 184 -3.13 13.10 10.17
N LEU A 185 -3.25 11.92 9.54
CA LEU A 185 -4.22 10.89 9.89
C LEU A 185 -4.13 10.54 11.39
N GLU A 186 -2.91 10.32 11.88
CA GLU A 186 -2.65 10.01 13.28
C GLU A 186 -3.12 11.10 14.24
N ARG A 187 -3.09 12.37 13.81
CA ARG A 187 -3.58 13.50 14.62
C ARG A 187 -5.09 13.60 14.58
N ILE A 188 -5.69 13.49 13.38
CA ILE A 188 -7.11 13.82 13.18
C ILE A 188 -8.04 12.66 13.52
N LYS A 189 -7.58 11.40 13.54
CA LYS A 189 -8.43 10.23 13.83
C LYS A 189 -9.09 10.28 15.22
N HIS A 190 -8.57 11.10 16.12
CA HIS A 190 -9.12 11.33 17.47
C HIS A 190 -10.00 12.58 17.57
N ASP A 191 -10.08 13.40 16.52
CA ASP A 191 -10.86 14.63 16.50
C ASP A 191 -12.34 14.34 16.78
N HIS A 192 -13.00 15.25 17.50
CA HIS A 192 -14.44 15.15 17.80
C HIS A 192 -15.28 15.04 16.52
N PHE A 193 -14.85 15.66 15.43
CA PHE A 193 -15.47 15.54 14.12
C PHE A 193 -15.58 14.08 13.65
N ILE A 194 -14.50 13.29 13.77
CA ILE A 194 -14.48 11.87 13.36
C ILE A 194 -15.42 11.04 14.22
N LYS A 195 -15.47 11.31 15.52
CA LYS A 195 -16.40 10.66 16.45
C LYS A 195 -17.85 10.97 16.09
N LYS A 196 -18.18 12.24 15.83
CA LYS A 196 -19.53 12.69 15.45
C LYS A 196 -19.97 12.11 14.10
N LEU A 197 -19.04 11.98 13.16
CA LEU A 197 -19.28 11.34 11.87
C LEU A 197 -19.66 9.85 12.00
N GLY A 198 -19.27 9.22 13.12
CA GLY A 198 -19.51 7.80 13.37
C GLY A 198 -18.70 6.90 12.43
N LEU A 199 -17.53 7.36 11.98
CA LEU A 199 -16.66 6.62 11.07
C LEU A 199 -16.14 5.35 11.73
N LYS A 200 -16.43 4.19 11.13
CA LYS A 200 -15.90 2.90 11.58
C LYS A 200 -14.52 2.66 10.98
N MET A 201 -13.50 2.81 11.81
CA MET A 201 -12.10 2.57 11.45
C MET A 201 -11.62 1.21 11.99
N ARG A 202 -10.85 0.48 11.19
CA ARG A 202 -10.11 -0.71 11.64
C ARG A 202 -8.65 -0.68 11.24
N PHE A 203 -7.80 -1.21 12.12
CA PHE A 203 -6.38 -1.42 11.90
C PHE A 203 -6.12 -2.90 11.65
N LEU A 204 -5.59 -3.20 10.48
CA LEU A 204 -5.34 -4.55 10.02
C LEU A 204 -4.09 -5.11 10.70
N ASP A 205 -4.18 -6.37 11.13
CA ASP A 205 -3.15 -7.01 11.94
C ASP A 205 -1.84 -7.23 11.13
N PRO A 206 -0.69 -6.73 11.62
CA PRO A 206 0.64 -6.91 11.01
C PRO A 206 1.09 -8.37 10.82
N VAL A 207 0.43 -9.34 11.46
CA VAL A 207 0.64 -10.78 11.20
C VAL A 207 0.23 -11.14 9.77
N TYR A 208 -0.83 -10.52 9.26
CA TYR A 208 -1.37 -10.76 7.93
C TYR A 208 -0.97 -9.68 6.92
N PHE A 209 -0.85 -8.44 7.38
CA PHE A 209 -0.47 -7.27 6.59
C PHE A 209 0.96 -6.84 6.97
N GLY A 210 1.90 -7.72 6.61
CA GLY A 210 3.29 -7.63 7.03
C GLY A 210 4.05 -6.49 6.37
N ASN A 211 5.16 -6.11 6.99
CA ASN A 211 6.06 -5.09 6.48
C ASN A 211 7.53 -5.35 6.87
N PHE A 212 8.45 -4.72 6.15
CA PHE A 212 9.90 -4.93 6.31
C PHE A 212 10.46 -4.43 7.64
N CYS A 213 9.76 -3.58 8.38
CA CYS A 213 10.20 -3.13 9.70
C CYS A 213 10.06 -4.23 10.77
N GLN A 214 9.33 -5.32 10.48
CA GLN A 214 9.03 -6.39 11.43
C GLN A 214 10.24 -7.31 11.66
N PRO A 215 10.39 -7.88 12.87
CA PRO A 215 11.52 -8.74 13.17
C PRO A 215 11.41 -10.12 12.51
N ASN A 216 10.18 -10.64 12.40
CA ASN A 216 9.85 -11.98 11.91
C ASN A 216 8.48 -11.97 11.20
N TRP A 217 8.25 -12.96 10.34
CA TRP A 217 7.01 -13.15 9.59
C TRP A 217 6.63 -14.63 9.55
N ASP A 218 5.34 -14.91 9.56
CA ASP A 218 4.80 -16.24 9.30
C ASP A 218 4.38 -16.34 7.83
N ILE A 219 5.22 -16.95 7.00
CA ILE A 219 4.97 -17.10 5.56
C ILE A 219 3.65 -17.83 5.24
N SER A 220 3.14 -18.64 6.18
CA SER A 220 1.86 -19.33 6.01
C SER A 220 0.64 -18.42 6.18
N LYS A 221 0.80 -17.23 6.77
CA LYS A 221 -0.31 -16.32 7.09
C LYS A 221 -0.33 -15.03 6.29
N VAL A 222 0.84 -14.48 5.95
CA VAL A 222 0.94 -13.14 5.36
C VAL A 222 0.16 -13.04 4.04
N TYR A 223 -0.78 -12.09 3.94
CA TYR A 223 -1.43 -11.72 2.68
C TYR A 223 -0.52 -10.80 1.87
N LEU A 224 0.02 -9.77 2.51
CA LEU A 224 0.78 -8.71 1.87
C LEU A 224 2.08 -8.42 2.62
N MET A 225 3.14 -8.07 1.90
CA MET A 225 4.41 -7.65 2.47
C MET A 225 4.83 -6.27 1.94
N HIS A 226 4.68 -5.24 2.76
CA HIS A 226 5.06 -3.87 2.40
C HIS A 226 6.57 -3.63 2.61
N GLY A 227 7.28 -3.23 1.55
CA GLY A 227 8.69 -2.88 1.51
C GLY A 227 9.06 -1.53 2.15
N ASN A 228 8.40 -1.16 3.24
CA ASN A 228 8.72 0.04 4.03
C ASN A 228 10.06 -0.10 4.78
N CYS A 229 10.47 0.92 5.54
CA CYS A 229 11.77 0.92 6.26
C CYS A 229 13.00 0.59 5.37
N CYS A 230 12.93 0.94 4.09
CA CYS A 230 13.96 0.60 3.11
C CYS A 230 14.45 1.84 2.36
N GLY A 231 15.73 2.17 2.53
CA GLY A 231 16.37 3.28 1.85
C GLY A 231 16.95 2.88 0.48
N GLY A 232 16.51 3.58 -0.56
CA GLY A 232 17.06 3.52 -1.92
C GLY A 232 16.39 2.46 -2.82
N LYS A 233 16.04 2.87 -4.04
CA LYS A 233 15.27 2.06 -5.00
C LYS A 233 15.91 0.69 -5.31
N ARG A 234 17.21 0.66 -5.58
CA ARG A 234 17.93 -0.58 -5.91
C ARG A 234 17.92 -1.60 -4.77
N ASN A 235 18.09 -1.14 -3.53
CA ASN A 235 18.05 -2.01 -2.35
C ASN A 235 16.65 -2.59 -2.17
N LYS A 236 15.64 -1.74 -2.34
CA LYS A 236 14.23 -2.11 -2.27
C LYS A 236 13.88 -3.19 -3.27
N VAL A 237 14.21 -3.01 -4.56
CA VAL A 237 13.95 -4.02 -5.60
C VAL A 237 14.62 -5.36 -5.28
N LYS A 238 15.87 -5.35 -4.81
CA LYS A 238 16.58 -6.60 -4.45
C LYS A 238 15.85 -7.37 -3.35
N ASP A 239 15.43 -6.69 -2.28
CA ASP A 239 14.77 -7.37 -1.16
C ASP A 239 13.32 -7.75 -1.48
N LEU A 240 12.60 -7.00 -2.34
CA LEU A 240 11.28 -7.43 -2.84
C LEU A 240 11.39 -8.69 -3.72
N ARG A 241 12.41 -8.77 -4.59
CA ARG A 241 12.69 -9.98 -5.37
C ARG A 241 13.06 -11.17 -4.47
N GLN A 242 13.78 -10.93 -3.37
CA GLN A 242 14.06 -11.96 -2.36
C GLN A 242 12.78 -12.51 -1.74
N VAL A 243 11.84 -11.64 -1.35
CA VAL A 243 10.52 -12.06 -0.82
C VAL A 243 9.78 -12.91 -1.84
N LEU A 244 9.80 -12.51 -3.11
CA LEU A 244 9.14 -13.26 -4.19
C LEU A 244 9.78 -14.63 -4.43
N GLU A 245 11.11 -14.74 -4.34
CA GLU A 245 11.83 -16.00 -4.42
C GLU A 245 11.47 -16.93 -3.25
N ASP A 246 11.45 -16.39 -2.02
CA ASP A 246 11.06 -17.13 -0.81
C ASP A 246 9.62 -17.63 -0.90
N TRP A 247 8.73 -16.80 -1.43
CA TRP A 247 7.34 -17.16 -1.69
C TRP A 247 7.21 -18.29 -2.70
N ARG A 248 7.87 -18.19 -3.86
CA ARG A 248 7.84 -19.25 -4.89
C ARG A 248 8.39 -20.58 -4.35
N ASN A 249 9.46 -20.54 -3.57
CA ASN A 249 10.01 -21.71 -2.91
C ASN A 249 9.01 -22.33 -1.92
N TYR A 250 8.34 -21.50 -1.12
CA TYR A 250 7.31 -21.96 -0.18
C TYR A 250 6.14 -22.63 -0.90
N MET A 251 5.60 -22.00 -1.96
CA MET A 251 4.49 -22.56 -2.73
C MET A 251 4.84 -23.87 -3.44
N SER A 252 6.07 -23.98 -3.96
CA SER A 252 6.57 -25.22 -4.57
C SER A 252 6.62 -26.38 -3.57
N VAL A 253 7.07 -26.12 -2.33
CA VAL A 253 7.09 -27.14 -1.26
C VAL A 253 5.67 -27.46 -0.79
N ALA A 254 4.80 -26.46 -0.64
CA ALA A 254 3.41 -26.67 -0.25
C ALA A 254 2.66 -27.54 -1.28
N ALA A 255 2.92 -27.35 -2.58
CA ALA A 255 2.31 -28.15 -3.64
C ALA A 255 2.88 -29.58 -3.73
N SER A 256 4.17 -29.76 -3.46
CA SER A 256 4.85 -31.06 -3.63
C SER A 256 4.88 -31.93 -2.36
N GLY A 257 4.60 -31.35 -1.18
CA GLY A 257 4.63 -32.05 0.11
C GLY A 257 6.02 -32.49 0.58
N LYS A 258 7.09 -32.18 -0.18
CA LYS A 258 8.47 -32.59 0.12
C LYS A 258 9.30 -31.38 0.55
N ALA A 259 9.52 -31.24 1.85
CA ALA A 259 10.49 -30.30 2.37
C ALA A 259 11.91 -30.85 2.14
N ASN A 260 12.58 -30.43 1.07
CA ASN A 260 13.98 -30.82 0.76
C ASN A 260 14.99 -30.15 1.72
N GLY A 261 14.76 -30.19 3.04
CA GLY A 261 15.65 -29.62 4.06
C GLY A 261 15.81 -28.10 4.04
N ARG A 262 15.05 -27.37 3.21
CA ARG A 262 15.10 -25.89 3.12
C ARG A 262 14.28 -25.27 4.26
N LYS A 263 14.85 -24.26 4.93
CA LYS A 263 14.07 -23.40 5.85
C LYS A 263 12.97 -22.69 5.05
N LEU A 264 11.72 -22.99 5.37
CA LEU A 264 10.55 -22.36 4.78
C LEU A 264 10.25 -21.07 5.56
N GLY A 265 10.37 -19.93 4.91
CA GLY A 265 10.12 -18.64 5.54
C GLY A 265 10.76 -17.50 4.76
N PHE A 266 10.36 -16.28 5.09
CA PHE A 266 10.99 -15.09 4.54
C PHE A 266 12.38 -14.91 5.15
N ARG A 267 13.39 -14.80 4.30
CA ARG A 267 14.72 -14.34 4.69
C ARG A 267 14.63 -12.86 5.08
N LYS A 268 15.42 -12.45 6.07
CA LYS A 268 15.51 -11.04 6.47
C LYS A 268 15.99 -10.18 5.30
N PRO A 269 15.42 -8.98 5.09
CA PRO A 269 15.88 -8.05 4.05
C PRO A 269 17.37 -7.73 4.21
N MET A 270 18.17 -8.10 3.20
CA MET A 270 19.63 -7.98 3.28
C MET A 270 20.13 -6.58 2.95
N ASN A 271 19.37 -5.79 2.20
CA ASN A 271 19.79 -4.51 1.64
C ASN A 271 19.09 -3.33 2.31
N CYS A 272 17.83 -3.47 2.67
CA CYS A 272 17.00 -2.43 3.27
C CYS A 272 17.46 -2.06 4.70
N TRP A 273 17.84 -3.04 5.51
CA TRP A 273 18.22 -2.81 6.92
C TRP A 273 19.64 -2.26 7.10
N LYS A 274 20.50 -2.38 6.09
CA LYS A 274 21.90 -1.91 6.16
C LYS A 274 22.04 -0.38 6.28
N ARG A 275 20.99 0.37 5.93
CA ARG A 275 20.96 1.85 6.05
C ARG A 275 19.96 2.41 7.05
N ALA A 276 19.03 1.60 7.56
CA ALA A 276 18.02 2.04 8.53
C ALA A 276 18.61 2.38 9.93
N ARG A 277 19.89 2.09 10.19
CA ARG A 277 20.60 2.44 11.44
C ARG A 277 21.12 3.87 11.50
N ARG A 278 20.80 4.72 10.52
CA ARG A 278 21.12 6.16 10.57
C ARG A 278 19.90 6.93 10.11
N HIS A 279 19.05 7.32 11.08
CA HIS A 279 18.31 8.58 11.19
C HIS A 279 17.22 8.43 12.25
#